data_AF-A0A430RYU0-F1
#
_entry.id   AF-A0A430RYU0-F1
#
_cell.length_a   1.000
_cell.length_b   1.000
_cell.length_c   1.000
_cell.angle_alpha   90.00
_cell.angle_beta   90.00
_cell.angle_gamma   90.00
#
_symmetry.space_group_name_H-M   'P 1'
#
loop_
_entity.id
_entity.type
_entity.pdbx_description
1 polymer ?
#
loop_
_entity_poly.entity_id
_entity_poly.type
_entity_poly.pdbx_seq_one_letter_code
_entity_poly.pdbx_strand_id
1 'polypeptide(L)'
;MAWTVEPDPLRPEEALRWFRARLPLPDPEFRALGEEARRRAFFVAGLAALDMVQETMDALARALEEGRPFEDFQRELSDRVKNAWGEGSRHRLETVFRTNLQLAYGAGRWKEAVSARELRPYWGLSVVLDGRTSKICRPLAGIVLPADHPFWRTHVPPLHHNCRTALVTYTREEGERRAWKEPPPHEPQAGFG
;
A
#
# COMPACT_ATOMS: atom_id res chain seq x y z
N MET A 1 -28.09 18.94 20.30
CA MET A 1 -26.71 18.41 20.38
C MET A 1 -26.29 18.03 18.97
N ALA A 2 -25.46 18.85 18.32
CA ALA A 2 -24.87 18.49 17.05
C ALA A 2 -23.84 17.39 17.33
N TRP A 3 -24.01 16.23 16.71
CA TRP A 3 -22.98 15.19 16.71
C TRP A 3 -21.85 15.67 15.81
N THR A 4 -20.89 16.39 16.38
CA THR A 4 -19.71 16.84 15.65
C THR A 4 -18.75 15.65 15.54
N VAL A 5 -18.94 14.84 14.49
CA VAL A 5 -17.90 13.91 14.04
C VAL A 5 -17.03 14.73 13.09
N GLU A 6 -15.98 15.35 13.63
CA GLU A 6 -14.91 15.92 12.80
C GLU A 6 -13.95 14.77 12.44
N PRO A 7 -13.93 14.30 11.18
CA PRO A 7 -12.91 13.34 10.76
C PRO A 7 -11.54 14.03 10.85
N ASP A 8 -10.55 13.35 11.43
CA ASP A 8 -9.17 13.82 11.42
C ASP A 8 -8.63 13.68 9.99
N PRO A 9 -8.42 14.79 9.26
CA PRO A 9 -8.04 14.72 7.85
C PRO A 9 -6.63 14.13 7.63
N LEU A 10 -5.85 13.96 8.70
CA LEU A 10 -4.51 13.38 8.64
C LEU A 10 -4.50 11.87 8.86
N ARG A 11 -5.57 11.32 9.45
CA ARG A 11 -5.67 9.89 9.73
C ARG A 11 -6.22 9.16 8.51
N PRO A 12 -5.57 8.07 8.04
CA PRO A 12 -6.02 7.36 6.85
C PRO A 12 -7.01 6.23 7.22
N GLU A 13 -8.28 6.54 7.50
CA GLU A 13 -9.24 5.55 8.04
C GLU A 13 -9.43 4.33 7.14
N GLU A 14 -9.54 4.54 5.83
CA GLU A 14 -9.71 3.47 4.84
C GLU A 14 -8.50 2.54 4.80
N ALA A 15 -7.29 3.10 4.90
CA ALA A 15 -6.06 2.33 4.97
C ALA A 15 -5.97 1.52 6.27
N LEU A 16 -6.29 2.15 7.42
CA LEU A 16 -6.29 1.49 8.72
C LEU A 16 -7.30 0.34 8.78
N ARG A 17 -8.52 0.57 8.28
CA ARG A 17 -9.57 -0.44 8.26
C ARG A 17 -9.15 -1.64 7.40
N TRP A 18 -8.63 -1.40 6.20
CA TRP A 18 -8.13 -2.47 5.36
C TRP A 18 -6.97 -3.22 6.02
N PHE A 19 -6.02 -2.49 6.62
CA PHE A 19 -4.83 -3.07 7.23
C PHE A 19 -5.18 -3.98 8.42
N ARG A 20 -6.03 -3.49 9.33
CA ARG A 20 -6.48 -4.20 10.55
C ARG A 20 -7.39 -5.39 10.26
N ALA A 21 -8.07 -5.41 9.11
CA ALA A 21 -8.94 -6.52 8.72
C ALA A 21 -8.18 -7.78 8.27
N ARG A 22 -6.85 -7.70 8.11
CA ARG A 22 -6.04 -8.85 7.65
C ARG A 22 -5.72 -9.81 8.79
N LEU A 23 -5.64 -11.10 8.47
CA LEU A 23 -5.30 -12.14 9.43
C LEU A 23 -3.77 -12.33 9.49
N PRO A 24 -3.11 -12.06 10.63
CA PRO A 24 -1.69 -12.34 10.78
C PRO A 24 -1.44 -13.85 10.79
N LEU A 25 -0.52 -14.30 9.95
CA LEU A 25 -0.11 -15.70 9.83
C LEU A 25 1.42 -15.81 9.75
N PRO A 26 2.02 -16.85 10.36
CA PRO A 26 3.43 -17.15 10.14
C PRO A 26 3.70 -17.60 8.69
N ASP A 27 4.96 -17.47 8.26
CA ASP A 27 5.37 -17.70 6.87
C ASP A 27 4.99 -19.09 6.32
N PRO A 28 5.17 -20.21 7.05
CA PRO A 28 4.76 -21.53 6.56
C PRO A 28 3.25 -21.64 6.26
N GLU A 29 2.41 -21.13 7.16
CA GLU A 29 0.95 -21.15 7.03
C GLU A 29 0.50 -20.26 5.87
N PHE A 30 1.08 -19.07 5.72
CA PHE A 30 0.80 -18.20 4.59
C PHE A 30 1.13 -18.87 3.25
N ARG A 31 2.27 -19.57 3.17
CA ARG A 31 2.69 -20.27 1.94
C ARG A 31 1.73 -21.41 1.58
N ALA A 32 1.08 -22.04 2.56
CA ALA A 32 0.08 -23.08 2.33
C ALA A 32 -1.27 -22.55 1.81
N LEU A 33 -1.53 -21.24 1.89
CA LEU A 33 -2.78 -20.65 1.44
C LEU A 33 -2.89 -20.60 -0.10
N GLY A 34 -4.12 -20.77 -0.60
CA GLY A 34 -4.50 -20.40 -1.97
C GLY A 34 -4.54 -18.87 -2.18
N GLU A 35 -4.57 -18.43 -3.44
CA GLU A 35 -4.42 -17.01 -3.80
C GLU A 35 -5.46 -16.09 -3.15
N GLU A 36 -6.72 -16.51 -3.07
CA GLU A 36 -7.76 -15.68 -2.47
C GLU A 36 -7.56 -15.45 -0.97
N ALA A 37 -7.14 -16.49 -0.25
CA ALA A 37 -6.86 -16.38 1.17
C ALA A 37 -5.61 -15.52 1.43
N ARG A 38 -4.59 -15.62 0.57
CA ARG A 38 -3.39 -14.77 0.67
C ARG A 38 -3.71 -13.28 0.60
N ARG A 39 -4.71 -12.86 -0.18
CA ARG A 39 -5.15 -11.45 -0.27
C ARG A 39 -5.72 -10.90 1.04
N ARG A 40 -6.16 -11.77 1.96
CA ARG A 40 -6.75 -11.39 3.26
C ARG A 40 -5.80 -11.63 4.43
N ALA A 41 -4.61 -12.18 4.18
CA ALA A 41 -3.62 -12.45 5.21
C ALA A 41 -2.60 -11.32 5.32
N PHE A 42 -2.07 -11.14 6.53
CA PHE A 42 -0.86 -10.40 6.81
C PHE A 42 0.24 -11.41 7.11
N PHE A 43 1.39 -11.27 6.46
CA PHE A 43 2.55 -12.11 6.74
C PHE A 43 3.82 -11.30 6.49
N VAL A 44 4.92 -11.75 7.09
CA VAL A 44 6.25 -11.21 6.85
C VAL A 44 7.19 -12.39 6.62
N ALA A 45 7.75 -12.48 5.41
CA ALA A 45 8.62 -13.58 5.02
C ALA A 45 9.80 -13.75 6.01
N GLY A 46 9.95 -14.94 6.58
CA GLY A 46 10.99 -15.25 7.58
C GLY A 46 10.55 -15.09 9.04
N LEU A 47 9.39 -14.49 9.34
CA LEU A 47 8.81 -14.57 10.68
C LEU A 47 8.03 -15.89 10.79
N ALA A 48 8.62 -16.85 11.49
CA ALA A 48 8.06 -18.20 11.66
C ALA A 48 7.12 -18.34 12.87
N ALA A 49 7.07 -17.34 13.76
CA ALA A 49 6.26 -17.36 14.96
C ALA A 49 5.13 -16.32 14.90
N LEU A 50 3.92 -16.71 15.31
CA LEU A 50 2.73 -15.86 15.23
C LEU A 50 2.86 -14.58 16.07
N ASP A 51 3.49 -14.67 17.24
CA ASP A 51 3.76 -13.54 18.12
C ASP A 51 4.62 -12.47 17.43
N MET A 52 5.66 -12.89 16.70
CA MET A 52 6.54 -11.99 15.92
C MET A 52 5.78 -11.30 14.77
N VAL A 53 4.87 -12.03 14.11
CA VAL A 53 4.03 -11.47 13.05
C VAL A 53 3.05 -10.46 13.63
N GLN A 54 2.34 -10.80 14.72
CA GLN A 54 1.40 -9.92 15.39
C GLN A 54 2.09 -8.64 15.89
N GLU A 55 3.24 -8.78 16.55
CA GLU A 55 4.04 -7.65 17.02
C GLU A 55 4.38 -6.68 15.87
N THR A 56 4.80 -7.24 14.73
CA THR A 56 5.10 -6.44 13.54
C THR A 56 3.86 -5.78 12.97
N MET A 57 2.73 -6.50 12.91
CA MET A 57 1.45 -5.96 12.44
C MET A 57 0.99 -4.78 13.31
N ASP A 58 1.09 -4.91 14.62
CA ASP A 58 0.65 -3.89 15.58
C ASP A 58 1.52 -2.63 15.49
N ALA A 59 2.84 -2.80 15.39
CA ALA A 59 3.77 -1.68 15.23
C ALA A 59 3.53 -0.93 13.90
N LEU A 60 3.21 -1.65 12.82
CA LEU A 60 2.82 -1.03 11.54
C LEU A 60 1.48 -0.32 11.62
N ALA A 61 0.49 -0.90 12.33
CA ALA A 61 -0.81 -0.27 12.51
C ALA A 61 -0.70 1.05 13.28
N ARG A 62 0.14 1.10 14.34
CA ARG A 62 0.45 2.34 15.06
C ARG A 62 1.17 3.35 14.17
N ALA A 63 2.16 2.90 13.38
CA ALA A 63 2.84 3.79 12.45
C ALA A 63 1.92 4.39 11.39
N LEU A 64 0.94 3.62 10.92
CA LEU A 64 -0.09 4.07 9.97
C LEU A 64 -1.08 5.05 10.63
N GLU A 65 -1.44 4.81 11.89
CA GLU A 65 -2.41 5.62 12.65
C GLU A 65 -1.84 6.96 13.10
N GLU A 66 -0.59 6.97 13.56
CA GLU A 66 0.07 8.12 14.17
C GLU A 66 1.05 8.83 13.23
N GLY A 67 1.26 8.31 12.02
CA GLY A 67 2.21 8.86 11.05
C GLY A 67 3.69 8.72 11.46
N ARG A 68 4.04 7.66 12.20
CA ARG A 68 5.39 7.50 12.76
C ARG A 68 6.44 7.12 11.70
N PRO A 69 7.68 7.63 11.82
CA PRO A 69 8.78 7.28 10.94
C PRO A 69 9.31 5.85 11.17
N PHE A 70 10.17 5.41 10.24
CA PHE A 70 10.76 4.06 10.29
C PHE A 70 11.56 3.80 11.57
N GLU A 71 12.28 4.81 12.06
CA GLU A 71 13.13 4.71 13.25
C GLU A 71 12.31 4.39 14.51
N ASP A 72 11.10 4.96 14.61
CA ASP A 72 10.17 4.70 15.69
C ASP A 72 9.58 3.28 15.62
N PHE A 73 9.19 2.86 14.41
CA PHE A 73 8.77 1.48 14.16
C PHE A 73 9.88 0.49 14.53
N GLN A 74 11.11 0.75 14.08
CA GLN A 74 12.26 -0.12 14.36
C GLN A 74 12.53 -0.19 15.86
N ARG A 75 12.48 0.93 16.59
CA ARG A 75 12.76 0.96 18.03
C ARG A 75 11.78 0.10 18.84
N GLU A 76 10.52 0.09 18.44
CA GLU A 76 9.43 -0.59 19.13
C GLU A 76 9.50 -2.12 19.04
N LEU A 77 10.08 -2.66 17.97
CA LEU A 77 10.19 -4.10 17.77
C LEU A 77 11.11 -4.75 18.80
N SER A 78 10.82 -6.00 19.15
CA SER A 78 11.67 -6.86 19.96
C SER A 78 12.94 -7.26 19.19
N ASP A 79 13.99 -7.64 19.93
CA ASP A 79 15.22 -8.13 19.32
C ASP A 79 15.01 -9.42 18.51
N ARG A 80 13.98 -10.21 18.85
CA ARG A 80 13.58 -11.40 18.08
C ARG A 80 13.13 -11.02 16.67
N VAL A 81 12.29 -10.00 16.54
CA VAL A 81 11.86 -9.50 15.21
C VAL A 81 13.01 -8.80 14.50
N LYS A 82 13.77 -7.95 15.21
CA LYS A 82 14.89 -7.20 14.63
C LYS A 82 15.97 -8.12 14.04
N ASN A 83 16.20 -9.28 14.66
CA ASN A 83 17.25 -10.22 14.27
C ASN A 83 16.73 -11.46 13.53
N ALA A 84 15.47 -11.47 13.09
CA ALA A 84 14.87 -12.63 12.42
C ALA A 84 15.60 -13.07 11.14
N TRP A 85 16.38 -12.18 10.52
CA TRP A 85 17.21 -12.48 9.34
C TRP A 85 18.73 -12.32 9.61
N GLY A 86 19.13 -12.41 10.89
CA GLY A 86 20.50 -12.15 11.35
C GLY A 86 20.69 -10.72 11.87
N GLU A 87 21.85 -10.47 12.48
CA GLU A 87 22.22 -9.15 12.99
C GLU A 87 22.28 -8.12 11.84
N GLY A 88 21.79 -6.90 12.09
CA GLY A 88 21.86 -5.82 11.09
C GLY A 88 20.79 -5.86 10.00
N SER A 89 19.66 -6.54 10.23
CA SER A 89 18.53 -6.67 9.28
C SER A 89 17.74 -5.36 9.00
N ARG A 90 18.33 -4.18 9.23
CA ARG A 90 17.68 -2.87 9.06
C ARG A 90 17.06 -2.71 7.67
N HIS A 91 17.74 -3.14 6.62
CA HIS A 91 17.22 -3.03 5.24
C HIS A 91 15.95 -3.88 5.02
N ARG A 92 15.89 -5.06 5.64
CA ARG A 92 14.69 -5.91 5.61
C ARG A 92 13.55 -5.26 6.36
N LEU A 93 13.80 -4.74 7.58
CA LEU A 93 12.80 -4.01 8.35
C LEU A 93 12.27 -2.79 7.60
N GLU A 94 13.15 -2.03 6.94
CA GLU A 94 12.76 -0.88 6.12
C GLU A 94 11.85 -1.32 4.96
N THR A 95 12.17 -2.43 4.30
CA THR A 95 11.33 -2.99 3.23
C THR A 95 9.98 -3.45 3.75
N VAL A 96 9.93 -4.12 4.92
CA VAL A 96 8.68 -4.54 5.59
C VAL A 96 7.83 -3.32 5.90
N PHE A 97 8.43 -2.30 6.52
CA PHE A 97 7.78 -1.05 6.87
C PHE A 97 7.19 -0.35 5.65
N ARG A 98 8.04 -0.02 4.67
CA ARG A 98 7.64 0.74 3.49
C ARG A 98 6.62 -0.01 2.64
N THR A 99 6.84 -1.31 2.40
CA THR A 99 5.92 -2.08 1.56
C THR A 99 4.55 -2.19 2.20
N ASN A 100 4.48 -2.47 3.51
CA ASN A 100 3.19 -2.62 4.19
C ASN A 100 2.42 -1.31 4.33
N LEU A 101 3.10 -0.20 4.64
CA LEU A 101 2.43 1.10 4.66
C LEU A 101 1.91 1.49 3.27
N GLN A 102 2.70 1.28 2.22
CA GLN A 102 2.25 1.59 0.86
C GLN A 102 1.10 0.70 0.40
N LEU A 103 1.08 -0.58 0.78
CA LEU A 103 -0.09 -1.46 0.57
C LEU A 103 -1.33 -0.90 1.27
N ALA A 104 -1.21 -0.48 2.52
CA ALA A 104 -2.33 0.08 3.28
C ALA A 104 -2.87 1.37 2.64
N TYR A 105 -1.98 2.34 2.38
CA TYR A 105 -2.35 3.60 1.74
C TYR A 105 -2.93 3.39 0.33
N GLY A 106 -2.38 2.44 -0.43
CA GLY A 106 -2.89 2.07 -1.75
C GLY A 106 -4.33 1.54 -1.69
N ALA A 107 -4.58 0.59 -0.78
CA ALA A 107 -5.91 0.04 -0.56
C ALA A 107 -6.90 1.12 -0.08
N GLY A 108 -6.47 2.02 0.81
CA GLY A 108 -7.28 3.12 1.29
C GLY A 108 -7.68 4.09 0.17
N ARG A 109 -6.68 4.57 -0.60
CA ARG A 109 -6.90 5.46 -1.75
C ARG A 109 -7.78 4.82 -2.82
N TRP A 110 -7.66 3.51 -3.03
CA TRP A 110 -8.55 2.81 -3.96
C TRP A 110 -10.00 2.82 -3.46
N LYS A 111 -10.24 2.56 -2.17
CA LYS A 111 -11.59 2.63 -1.58
C LYS A 111 -12.19 4.03 -1.71
N GLU A 112 -11.40 5.06 -1.42
CA GLU A 112 -11.79 6.46 -1.59
C GLU A 112 -12.06 6.81 -3.07
N ALA A 113 -11.21 6.36 -3.98
CA ALA A 113 -11.37 6.61 -5.41
C ALA A 113 -12.63 5.94 -5.99
N VAL A 114 -12.94 4.72 -5.53
CA VAL A 114 -14.17 4.01 -5.88
C VAL A 114 -15.40 4.72 -5.32
N SER A 115 -15.38 5.15 -4.06
CA SER A 115 -16.52 5.85 -3.45
C SER A 115 -16.79 7.22 -4.08
N ALA A 116 -15.73 7.90 -4.54
CA ALA A 116 -15.82 9.20 -5.18
C ALA A 116 -15.98 9.14 -6.71
N ARG A 117 -16.13 7.96 -7.31
CA ARG A 117 -16.04 7.76 -8.77
C ARG A 117 -16.99 8.64 -9.60
N GLU A 118 -18.20 8.91 -9.11
CA GLU A 118 -19.15 9.79 -9.80
C GLU A 118 -18.67 11.24 -9.90
N LEU A 119 -18.03 11.74 -8.83
CA LEU A 119 -17.49 13.10 -8.76
C LEU A 119 -16.06 13.19 -9.32
N ARG A 120 -15.33 12.06 -9.30
CA ARG A 120 -13.95 11.93 -9.72
C ARG A 120 -13.80 10.78 -10.74
N PRO A 121 -14.37 10.91 -11.94
CA PRO A 121 -14.48 9.81 -12.90
C PRO A 121 -13.18 9.46 -13.63
N TYR A 122 -12.08 10.16 -13.34
CA TYR A 122 -10.76 9.86 -13.88
C TYR A 122 -9.77 9.63 -12.75
N TRP A 123 -8.94 8.60 -12.90
CA TRP A 123 -7.87 8.28 -11.98
C TRP A 123 -6.53 8.42 -12.68
N GLY A 124 -5.46 8.56 -11.92
CA GLY A 124 -4.11 8.59 -12.44
C GLY A 124 -3.07 8.11 -11.44
N LEU A 125 -1.83 7.98 -11.92
CA LEU A 125 -0.69 7.61 -11.09
C LEU A 125 0.25 8.79 -10.90
N SER A 126 0.37 9.23 -9.65
CA SER A 126 1.41 10.16 -9.23
C SER A 126 2.69 9.39 -8.95
N VAL A 127 3.66 9.49 -9.86
CA VAL A 127 4.95 8.82 -9.79
C VAL A 127 6.02 9.83 -9.43
N VAL A 128 6.77 9.56 -8.36
CA VAL A 128 7.99 10.32 -8.05
C VAL A 128 9.05 10.00 -9.11
N LEU A 129 9.51 11.03 -9.83
CA LEU A 129 10.54 10.94 -10.86
C LEU A 129 11.90 11.42 -10.33
N ASP A 130 12.72 10.48 -9.85
CA ASP A 130 14.08 10.71 -9.39
C ASP A 130 15.01 9.55 -9.81
N GLY A 131 16.26 9.55 -9.33
CA GLY A 131 17.23 8.49 -9.61
C GLY A 131 16.87 7.11 -9.02
N ARG A 132 15.85 7.03 -8.15
CA ARG A 132 15.38 5.80 -7.48
C ARG A 132 14.04 5.31 -8.05
N THR A 133 13.47 5.99 -9.05
CA THR A 133 12.23 5.53 -9.70
C THR A 133 12.46 4.21 -10.41
N SER A 134 11.65 3.20 -10.08
CA SER A 134 11.69 1.90 -10.74
C SER A 134 11.40 2.01 -12.24
N LYS A 135 12.00 1.11 -13.02
CA LYS A 135 11.67 0.90 -14.44
C LYS A 135 10.20 0.48 -14.65
N ILE A 136 9.54 -0.05 -13.62
CA ILE A 136 8.10 -0.35 -13.63
C ILE A 136 7.26 0.93 -13.56
N CYS A 137 7.60 1.85 -12.64
CA CYS A 137 6.78 3.05 -12.42
C CYS A 137 7.08 4.19 -13.38
N ARG A 138 8.33 4.34 -13.83
CA ARG A 138 8.74 5.46 -14.68
C ARG A 138 7.90 5.59 -15.97
N PRO A 139 7.57 4.52 -16.70
CA PRO A 139 6.72 4.61 -17.89
C PRO A 139 5.28 5.02 -17.58
N LEU A 140 4.81 4.78 -16.35
CA LEU A 140 3.43 5.06 -15.92
C LEU A 140 3.27 6.49 -15.37
N ALA A 141 4.33 7.30 -15.38
CA ALA A 141 4.32 8.63 -14.76
C ALA A 141 3.32 9.57 -15.46
N GLY A 142 2.35 10.05 -14.68
CA GLY A 142 1.33 10.98 -15.17
C GLY A 142 0.24 10.33 -16.02
N ILE A 143 0.14 8.99 -16.01
CA ILE A 143 -0.98 8.31 -16.64
C ILE A 143 -2.30 8.79 -16.01
N VAL A 144 -3.29 9.10 -16.85
CA VAL A 144 -4.66 9.43 -16.44
C VAL A 144 -5.62 8.68 -17.35
N LEU A 145 -6.56 7.95 -16.77
CA LEU A 145 -7.54 7.13 -17.49
C LEU A 145 -8.91 7.22 -16.80
N PRO A 146 -10.01 6.93 -17.52
CA PRO A 146 -11.32 6.74 -16.91
C PRO A 146 -11.28 5.72 -15.76
N ALA A 147 -12.10 5.92 -14.74
CA ALA A 147 -12.13 5.09 -13.53
C ALA A 147 -12.61 3.64 -13.78
N ASP A 148 -13.35 3.36 -14.86
CA ASP A 148 -13.70 1.99 -15.30
C ASP A 148 -12.63 1.32 -16.16
N HIS A 149 -11.58 2.05 -16.54
CA HIS A 149 -10.61 1.52 -17.48
C HIS A 149 -9.98 0.22 -16.94
N PRO A 150 -9.90 -0.87 -17.74
CA PRO A 150 -9.41 -2.18 -17.27
C PRO A 150 -8.01 -2.16 -16.64
N PHE A 151 -7.19 -1.18 -17.00
CA PHE A 151 -5.87 -0.89 -16.38
C PHE A 151 -5.93 -0.89 -14.83
N TRP A 152 -6.99 -0.35 -14.24
CA TRP A 152 -7.11 -0.28 -12.78
C TRP A 152 -7.41 -1.62 -12.09
N ARG A 153 -7.58 -2.72 -12.84
CA ARG A 153 -7.72 -4.06 -12.25
C ARG A 153 -6.38 -4.61 -11.74
N THR A 154 -5.28 -4.09 -12.28
CA THR A 154 -3.92 -4.58 -12.03
C THR A 154 -2.94 -3.45 -11.70
N HIS A 155 -3.33 -2.18 -11.79
CA HIS A 155 -2.39 -1.06 -11.63
C HIS A 155 -2.77 -0.12 -10.48
N VAL A 156 -3.32 -0.67 -9.40
CA VAL A 156 -3.51 0.08 -8.15
C VAL A 156 -2.23 -0.04 -7.32
N PRO A 157 -1.55 1.07 -6.99
CA PRO A 157 -0.32 1.00 -6.22
C PRO A 157 -0.49 0.33 -4.86
N PRO A 158 0.57 -0.29 -4.31
CA PRO A 158 1.93 -0.36 -4.85
C PRO A 158 2.08 -1.34 -6.01
N LEU A 159 2.97 -1.03 -6.95
CA LEU A 159 3.22 -1.85 -8.16
C LEU A 159 4.46 -2.76 -8.05
N HIS A 160 5.21 -2.63 -6.96
CA HIS A 160 6.40 -3.41 -6.64
C HIS A 160 6.86 -3.09 -5.19
N HIS A 161 7.86 -3.81 -4.68
CA HIS A 161 8.45 -3.48 -3.38
C HIS A 161 9.02 -2.06 -3.34
N ASN A 162 8.88 -1.39 -2.20
CA ASN A 162 9.35 -0.01 -2.00
C ASN A 162 8.80 1.00 -3.04
N CYS A 163 7.66 0.70 -3.66
CA CYS A 163 6.96 1.63 -4.56
C CYS A 163 6.60 2.93 -3.83
N ARG A 164 6.68 4.06 -4.55
CA ARG A 164 6.31 5.40 -4.04
C ARG A 164 5.22 6.05 -4.89
N THR A 165 4.59 5.26 -5.75
CA THR A 165 3.53 5.70 -6.64
C THR A 165 2.23 5.76 -5.87
N ALA A 166 1.43 6.79 -6.12
CA ALA A 166 0.14 7.00 -5.49
C ALA A 166 -0.97 7.02 -6.55
N LEU A 167 -2.12 6.40 -6.24
CA LEU A 167 -3.35 6.65 -6.97
C LEU A 167 -3.84 8.07 -6.65
N VAL A 168 -4.21 8.82 -7.68
CA VAL A 168 -4.81 10.15 -7.57
C VAL A 168 -6.08 10.21 -8.41
N THR A 169 -7.00 11.12 -8.07
CA THR A 169 -8.29 11.23 -8.74
C THR A 169 -8.55 12.64 -9.25
N TYR A 170 -9.23 12.75 -10.38
CA TYR A 170 -9.46 13.99 -11.10
C TYR A 170 -10.94 14.20 -11.35
N THR A 171 -11.35 15.46 -11.38
CA THR A 171 -12.67 15.84 -11.92
C THR A 171 -12.74 15.49 -13.41
N ARG A 172 -13.95 15.51 -13.98
CA ARG A 172 -14.16 15.24 -15.41
C ARG A 172 -13.32 16.16 -16.30
N GLU A 173 -13.40 17.47 -16.10
CA GLU A 173 -12.70 18.48 -16.89
C GLU A 173 -11.17 18.31 -16.83
N GLU A 174 -10.64 18.02 -15.65
CA GLU A 174 -9.22 17.73 -15.45
C GLU A 174 -8.77 16.44 -16.13
N GLY A 175 -9.58 15.39 -15.98
CA GLY A 175 -9.33 14.09 -16.56
C GLY A 175 -9.29 14.14 -18.07
N GLU A 176 -10.31 14.74 -18.71
CA GLU A 176 -10.40 14.88 -20.17
C GLU A 176 -9.21 15.63 -20.78
N ARG A 177 -8.66 16.63 -20.08
CA ARG A 177 -7.44 17.35 -20.52
C ARG A 177 -6.15 16.53 -20.41
N ARG A 178 -6.09 15.59 -19.47
CA ARG A 178 -4.88 14.82 -19.13
C ARG A 178 -4.93 13.39 -19.64
N ALA A 179 -6.10 12.91 -20.08
CA ALA A 179 -6.36 11.52 -20.37
C ALA A 179 -5.45 11.01 -21.49
N TRP A 180 -4.87 9.84 -21.22
CA TRP A 180 -4.08 9.12 -22.20
C TRP A 180 -5.03 8.36 -23.12
N LYS A 181 -4.64 8.22 -24.40
CA LYS A 181 -5.40 7.41 -25.35
C LYS A 181 -5.29 5.92 -25.02
N GLU A 182 -4.08 5.49 -24.69
CA GLU A 182 -3.76 4.10 -24.37
C GLU A 182 -2.73 4.06 -23.23
N PRO A 183 -2.85 3.11 -22.29
CA PRO A 183 -1.83 2.89 -21.28
C PRO A 183 -0.55 2.29 -21.91
N PRO A 184 0.64 2.64 -21.38
CA PRO A 184 1.86 1.95 -21.78
C PRO A 184 1.82 0.47 -21.32
N PRO A 185 2.38 -0.47 -22.11
CA PRO A 185 2.31 -1.91 -21.83
C PRO A 185 3.35 -2.33 -20.78
N HIS A 186 3.24 -1.79 -19.57
CA HIS A 186 4.12 -2.08 -18.45
C HIS A 186 3.34 -2.65 -17.26
N GLU A 187 3.63 -3.90 -16.94
CA GLU A 187 2.98 -4.63 -15.86
C GLU A 187 3.65 -4.36 -14.49
N PRO A 188 2.88 -4.45 -13.39
CA PRO A 188 3.43 -4.50 -12.05
C PRO A 188 4.33 -5.74 -11.86
N GLN A 189 5.10 -5.72 -10.79
CA GLN A 189 5.77 -6.93 -10.31
C GLN A 189 4.71 -7.97 -9.89
N ALA A 190 4.94 -9.26 -10.16
CA ALA A 190 4.04 -10.32 -9.73
C ALA A 190 3.71 -10.23 -8.22
N GLY A 191 2.41 -10.32 -7.88
CA GLY A 191 1.90 -10.17 -6.52
C GLY A 191 1.61 -8.73 -6.08
N PHE A 192 1.78 -7.75 -6.97
CA PHE A 192 1.41 -6.35 -6.79
C PHE A 192 0.36 -5.93 -7.82
N GLY A 193 -0.28 -4.77 -7.58
CA GLY A 193 -1.28 -4.21 -8.48
C GLY A 193 -2.72 -4.43 -8.07
#